data_AF-A0A8J3X0G9-F1
#
_entry.id   AF-A0A8J3X0G9-F1
#
_cell.length_a   1.000
_cell.length_b   1.000
_cell.length_c   1.000
_cell.angle_alpha   90.00
_cell.angle_beta   90.00
_cell.angle_gamma   90.00
#
_symmetry.space_group_name_H-M   'P 1'
#
loop_
_entity.id
_entity.type
_entity.pdbx_description
1 polymer ?
#
loop_
_entity_poly.entity_id
_entity_poly.type
_entity_poly.pdbx_seq_one_letter_code
_entity_poly.pdbx_strand_id
1 'polypeptide(L)'
;MTEITDQEQDENVACRFPGCSAAPAPAPGDKPGRPPLYCVDPDHTPLTAYRERQRLKKAAAGEAEGAMPEDLGRPVTLSQARAGELVERVEIVATRLSEDLTRVLAELRIAGDPDAAAAEVSAAHATAAEQVATAERERAHAEQNARRAVVAAERERAEREQADAAAEDALRRAQDAEERAGQAAEQLDAEREQMRADVDQAREQAAEQVRQAENERDATVAQAGEQAAEQIERTRAEAAEQVRQAQAQRDEALAQAREASQAARVETERARALVEEARGEIAAERERAAGQVEQIRTDAEQARAAIERAHAEQAEAARRTAAALAEAARAQEHRAEAADAARSTLERELIEVRAELARLRSGAKRSRSTTEEE
;
A
#
# COMPACT_ATOMS: atom_id res chain seq x y z
N MET A 1 31.31 -55.87 -53.46
CA MET A 1 31.97 -57.12 -53.07
C MET A 1 30.91 -58.21 -53.11
N THR A 2 30.81 -59.10 -54.08
CA THR A 2 31.63 -59.44 -55.24
C THR A 2 30.64 -60.11 -56.20
N GLU A 3 30.36 -59.48 -57.34
CA GLU A 3 29.59 -60.10 -58.42
C GLU A 3 30.52 -61.05 -59.17
N ILE A 4 30.14 -62.33 -59.19
CA ILE A 4 30.81 -63.37 -59.96
C ILE A 4 30.37 -63.19 -61.41
N THR A 5 31.32 -62.76 -62.23
CA THR A 5 31.23 -62.70 -63.68
C THR A 5 31.58 -64.09 -64.21
N ASP A 6 30.56 -64.80 -64.72
CA ASP A 6 30.72 -66.05 -65.44
C ASP A 6 30.58 -65.73 -66.94
N GLN A 7 31.69 -65.31 -67.53
CA GLN A 7 31.90 -65.26 -68.97
C GLN A 7 33.21 -65.99 -69.26
N GLU A 8 33.24 -66.66 -70.42
CA GLU A 8 34.32 -67.49 -71.00
C GLU A 8 34.19 -69.00 -70.71
N GLN A 9 34.10 -69.93 -71.65
CA GLN A 9 34.32 -69.97 -73.10
C GLN A 9 33.57 -71.23 -73.63
N ASP A 10 32.55 -71.06 -74.45
CA ASP A 10 32.48 -71.47 -75.86
C ASP A 10 33.77 -72.11 -76.42
N GLU A 11 34.00 -73.38 -76.10
CA GLU A 11 34.88 -74.26 -76.86
C GLU A 11 34.24 -74.55 -78.24
N ASN A 12 34.62 -73.72 -79.22
CA ASN A 12 34.63 -73.92 -80.67
C ASN A 12 34.25 -75.33 -81.19
N VAL A 13 32.96 -75.68 -81.19
CA VAL A 13 32.44 -76.90 -81.82
C VAL A 13 32.18 -76.61 -83.29
N ALA A 14 33.05 -77.03 -84.21
CA ALA A 14 32.80 -76.91 -85.66
C ALA A 14 31.57 -77.72 -86.13
N CYS A 15 31.00 -77.37 -87.28
CA CYS A 15 29.87 -78.04 -87.92
C CYS A 15 30.07 -79.57 -88.05
N ARG A 16 29.07 -80.39 -87.65
CA ARG A 16 29.15 -81.86 -87.67
C ARG A 16 28.94 -82.53 -89.06
N PHE A 17 28.97 -81.75 -90.14
CA PHE A 17 28.88 -82.27 -91.51
C PHE A 17 30.26 -82.73 -92.01
N PRO A 18 30.41 -83.91 -92.65
CA PRO A 18 31.72 -84.40 -93.12
C PRO A 18 32.39 -83.40 -94.07
N GLY A 19 33.57 -82.89 -93.70
CA GLY A 19 34.35 -81.95 -94.52
C GLY A 19 34.04 -80.46 -94.33
N CYS A 20 33.15 -80.07 -93.42
CA CYS A 20 32.86 -78.67 -93.12
C CYS A 20 33.56 -78.21 -91.82
N SER A 21 34.20 -77.04 -91.83
CA SER A 21 34.85 -76.41 -90.66
C SER A 21 34.17 -75.11 -90.20
N ALA A 22 33.00 -74.77 -90.76
CA ALA A 22 32.25 -73.57 -90.38
C ALA A 22 31.68 -73.68 -88.95
N ALA A 23 31.51 -72.52 -88.29
CA ALA A 23 30.84 -72.45 -87.00
C ALA A 23 29.36 -72.85 -87.11
N PRO A 24 28.77 -73.53 -86.11
CA PRO A 24 27.36 -73.85 -86.08
C PRO A 24 26.48 -72.59 -86.06
N ALA A 25 25.22 -72.73 -86.47
CA ALA A 25 24.28 -71.62 -86.49
C ALA A 25 24.05 -71.05 -85.07
N PRO A 26 23.84 -69.73 -84.90
CA PRO A 26 23.44 -69.18 -83.62
C PRO A 26 22.07 -69.75 -83.18
N ALA A 27 21.91 -69.99 -81.89
CA ALA A 27 20.66 -70.52 -81.34
C ALA A 27 19.49 -69.53 -81.59
N PRO A 28 18.31 -70.00 -82.04
CA PRO A 28 17.16 -69.12 -82.23
C PRO A 28 16.53 -68.73 -80.88
N GLY A 29 16.83 -67.51 -80.43
CA GLY A 29 16.21 -66.84 -79.28
C GLY A 29 16.94 -67.03 -77.93
N ASP A 30 16.76 -66.07 -77.02
CA ASP A 30 17.39 -65.98 -75.68
C ASP A 30 16.90 -67.02 -74.66
N LYS A 31 16.60 -68.25 -75.10
CA LYS A 31 16.25 -69.35 -74.21
C LYS A 31 17.49 -70.21 -73.96
N PRO A 32 17.87 -70.49 -72.69
CA PRO A 32 18.97 -71.40 -72.39
C PRO A 32 18.61 -72.80 -72.91
N GLY A 33 19.30 -73.21 -73.98
CA GLY A 33 19.09 -74.48 -74.67
C GLY A 33 20.35 -74.90 -75.41
N ARG A 34 20.49 -76.20 -75.69
CA ARG A 34 21.69 -76.77 -76.32
C ARG A 34 21.90 -76.13 -77.71
N PRO A 35 23.09 -75.56 -78.02
CA PRO A 35 23.34 -74.93 -79.31
C PRO A 35 23.21 -75.94 -80.47
N PRO A 36 22.75 -75.50 -81.65
CA PRO A 36 22.55 -76.39 -82.79
C PRO A 36 23.90 -76.90 -83.33
N LEU A 37 23.91 -78.13 -83.85
CA LEU A 37 25.14 -78.87 -84.22
C LEU A 37 25.63 -78.65 -85.67
N TYR A 38 24.89 -77.90 -86.48
CA TYR A 38 25.18 -77.66 -87.90
C TYR A 38 25.17 -76.15 -88.22
N CYS A 39 25.86 -75.73 -89.28
CA CYS A 39 25.94 -74.31 -89.68
C CYS A 39 24.66 -73.85 -90.41
N VAL A 40 24.61 -72.58 -90.80
CA VAL A 40 23.46 -71.96 -91.49
C VAL A 40 23.26 -72.44 -92.94
N ASP A 41 24.12 -73.33 -93.44
CA ASP A 41 23.99 -73.90 -94.79
C ASP A 41 22.77 -74.85 -94.86
N PRO A 42 21.78 -74.61 -95.74
CA PRO A 42 20.59 -75.44 -95.86
C PRO A 42 20.89 -76.90 -96.24
N ASP A 43 22.04 -77.18 -96.86
CA ASP A 43 22.44 -78.54 -97.23
C ASP A 43 23.09 -79.31 -96.07
N HIS A 44 23.42 -78.65 -94.95
CA HIS A 44 24.06 -79.25 -93.78
C HIS A 44 23.04 -79.63 -92.69
N THR A 45 22.28 -80.70 -92.93
CA THR A 45 21.31 -81.26 -92.00
C THR A 45 21.72 -82.66 -91.50
N PRO A 46 21.12 -83.20 -90.42
CA PRO A 46 21.41 -84.57 -89.96
C PRO A 46 21.21 -85.64 -91.03
N LEU A 47 20.18 -85.47 -91.87
CA LEU A 47 19.81 -86.43 -92.90
C LEU A 47 20.82 -86.44 -94.06
N THR A 48 21.26 -85.26 -94.52
CA THR A 48 22.28 -85.14 -95.57
C THR A 48 23.65 -85.60 -95.06
N ALA A 49 24.01 -85.28 -93.81
CA ALA A 49 25.24 -85.78 -93.18
C ALA A 49 25.27 -87.32 -93.03
N TYR A 50 24.12 -87.95 -92.74
CA TYR A 50 24.02 -89.41 -92.70
C TYR A 50 24.15 -90.04 -94.10
N ARG A 51 23.52 -89.45 -95.12
CA ARG A 51 23.63 -89.90 -96.51
C ARG A 51 25.07 -89.78 -97.02
N GLU A 52 25.75 -88.68 -96.73
CA GLU A 52 27.15 -88.49 -97.13
C GLU A 52 28.09 -89.44 -96.39
N ARG A 53 27.86 -89.72 -95.09
CA ARG A 53 28.58 -90.78 -94.37
C ARG A 53 28.34 -92.17 -94.95
N GLN A 54 27.13 -92.48 -95.40
CA GLN A 54 26.82 -93.75 -96.08
C GLN A 54 27.45 -93.82 -97.48
N ARG A 55 27.54 -92.70 -98.21
CA ARG A 55 28.27 -92.62 -99.48
C ARG A 55 29.76 -92.87 -99.28
N LEU A 56 30.37 -92.24 -98.27
CA LEU A 56 31.78 -92.47 -97.90
C LEU A 56 32.03 -93.89 -97.39
N LYS A 57 31.11 -94.50 -96.63
CA LYS A 57 31.20 -95.91 -96.22
C LYS A 57 31.06 -96.87 -97.40
N LYS A 58 30.18 -96.59 -98.36
CA LYS A 58 30.06 -97.38 -99.60
C LYS A 58 31.25 -97.16 -100.56
N ALA A 59 31.91 -96.01 -100.52
CA ALA A 59 33.15 -95.74 -101.27
C ALA A 59 34.40 -96.34 -100.58
N ALA A 60 34.36 -96.56 -99.27
CA ALA A 60 35.44 -97.17 -98.49
C ALA A 60 35.33 -98.71 -98.34
N ALA A 61 34.20 -99.32 -98.71
CA ALA A 61 33.94 -100.76 -98.60
C ALA A 61 33.63 -101.40 -99.97
N GLY A 62 34.64 -101.44 -100.85
CA GLY A 62 34.55 -102.17 -102.11
C GLY A 62 34.42 -103.70 -101.91
N GLU A 63 33.46 -104.31 -102.62
CA GLU A 63 33.40 -105.72 -103.12
C GLU A 63 33.36 -106.88 -102.07
N ALA A 64 32.61 -107.99 -102.21
CA ALA A 64 31.78 -108.59 -103.26
C ALA A 64 30.83 -109.69 -102.70
N GLU A 65 29.92 -110.15 -103.57
CA GLU A 65 28.92 -111.25 -103.56
C GLU A 65 29.42 -112.63 -103.05
N GLY A 66 28.65 -113.65 -102.64
CA GLY A 66 27.26 -114.06 -102.93
C GLY A 66 27.19 -115.14 -104.04
N ALA A 67 27.09 -116.45 -103.71
CA ALA A 67 26.37 -117.49 -104.50
C ALA A 67 26.58 -118.94 -104.00
N MET A 68 25.47 -119.67 -103.84
CA MET A 68 25.32 -121.14 -103.94
C MET A 68 24.47 -121.41 -105.20
N PRO A 69 24.53 -122.58 -105.90
CA PRO A 69 23.50 -123.62 -105.70
C PRO A 69 23.84 -125.07 -106.16
N GLU A 70 22.79 -125.90 -106.16
CA GLU A 70 22.55 -127.35 -106.10
C GLU A 70 22.73 -128.25 -107.36
N ASP A 71 23.12 -129.51 -107.07
CA ASP A 71 22.47 -130.82 -107.40
C ASP A 71 22.52 -131.52 -108.80
N LEU A 72 22.54 -132.87 -108.67
CA LEU A 72 22.19 -133.99 -109.57
C LEU A 72 23.22 -134.65 -110.51
N GLY A 73 23.64 -135.89 -110.15
CA GLY A 73 24.11 -136.86 -111.15
C GLY A 73 24.80 -138.21 -110.81
N ARG A 74 24.44 -138.98 -109.74
CA ARG A 74 24.78 -140.44 -109.51
C ARG A 74 26.30 -140.84 -109.45
N PRO A 75 26.77 -142.07 -109.05
CA PRO A 75 26.19 -143.23 -108.35
C PRO A 75 26.94 -143.66 -107.04
N VAL A 76 26.17 -144.24 -106.10
CA VAL A 76 26.46 -145.21 -104.99
C VAL A 76 27.89 -145.49 -104.47
N THR A 77 28.77 -144.50 -104.33
CA THR A 77 30.05 -144.64 -103.58
C THR A 77 30.31 -143.54 -102.54
N LEU A 78 29.43 -142.53 -102.46
CA LEU A 78 29.53 -141.38 -101.55
C LEU A 78 28.87 -141.56 -100.17
N SER A 79 28.20 -142.69 -99.91
CA SER A 79 27.45 -142.91 -98.67
C SER A 79 28.32 -143.17 -97.42
N GLN A 80 29.61 -143.51 -97.59
CA GLN A 80 30.52 -143.72 -96.45
C GLN A 80 31.24 -142.43 -96.03
N ALA A 81 31.55 -141.52 -96.96
CA ALA A 81 32.14 -140.21 -96.63
C ALA A 81 31.13 -139.29 -95.92
N ARG A 82 29.86 -139.33 -96.33
CA ARG A 82 28.78 -138.54 -95.73
C ARG A 82 28.38 -139.02 -94.33
N ALA A 83 28.64 -140.29 -93.99
CA ALA A 83 28.44 -140.82 -92.64
C ALA A 83 29.49 -140.27 -91.66
N GLY A 84 30.75 -140.09 -92.08
CA GLY A 84 31.79 -139.48 -91.25
C GLY A 84 31.52 -138.01 -90.94
N GLU A 85 31.07 -137.23 -91.93
CA GLU A 85 30.72 -135.81 -91.75
C GLU A 85 29.47 -135.61 -90.87
N LEU A 86 28.52 -136.56 -90.92
CA LEU A 86 27.36 -136.58 -90.02
C LEU A 86 27.76 -136.94 -88.57
N VAL A 87 28.75 -137.83 -88.38
CA VAL A 87 29.26 -138.18 -87.05
C VAL A 87 30.02 -137.00 -86.43
N GLU A 88 30.91 -136.34 -87.17
CA GLU A 88 31.66 -135.17 -86.69
C GLU A 88 30.72 -133.98 -86.39
N ARG A 89 29.67 -133.79 -87.19
CA ARG A 89 28.64 -132.78 -86.92
C ARG A 89 27.80 -133.13 -85.68
N VAL A 90 27.49 -134.41 -85.47
CA VAL A 90 26.82 -134.87 -84.24
C VAL A 90 27.73 -134.67 -83.03
N GLU A 91 29.04 -134.89 -83.15
CA GLU A 91 30.01 -134.62 -82.08
C GLU A 91 30.09 -133.11 -81.76
N ILE A 92 30.23 -132.23 -82.75
CA ILE A 92 30.24 -130.78 -82.53
C ILE A 92 28.94 -130.30 -81.88
N VAL A 93 27.79 -130.80 -82.35
CA VAL A 93 26.49 -130.47 -81.76
C VAL A 93 26.37 -131.04 -80.34
N ALA A 94 26.89 -132.24 -80.08
CA ALA A 94 26.89 -132.84 -78.75
C ALA A 94 27.82 -132.11 -77.77
N THR A 95 29.00 -131.66 -78.21
CA THR A 95 29.91 -130.83 -77.41
C THR A 95 29.29 -129.49 -77.10
N ARG A 96 28.72 -128.81 -78.09
CA ARG A 96 28.06 -127.51 -77.91
C ARG A 96 26.81 -127.62 -77.03
N LEU A 97 26.02 -128.69 -77.21
CA LEU A 97 24.90 -128.99 -76.32
C LEU A 97 25.38 -129.27 -74.89
N SER A 98 26.52 -129.95 -74.72
CA SER A 98 27.11 -130.19 -73.39
C SER A 98 27.62 -128.89 -72.76
N GLU A 99 28.20 -127.97 -73.53
CA GLU A 99 28.61 -126.63 -73.08
C GLU A 99 27.40 -125.78 -72.71
N ASP A 100 26.37 -125.75 -73.56
CA ASP A 100 25.12 -125.04 -73.31
C ASP A 100 24.38 -125.63 -72.10
N LEU A 101 24.33 -126.95 -71.95
CA LEU A 101 23.79 -127.61 -70.75
C LEU A 101 24.62 -127.31 -69.51
N THR A 102 25.94 -127.20 -69.62
CA THR A 102 26.83 -126.83 -68.49
C THR A 102 26.60 -125.38 -68.09
N ARG A 103 26.41 -124.47 -69.06
CA ARG A 103 26.07 -123.07 -68.83
C ARG A 103 24.68 -122.93 -68.24
N VAL A 104 23.70 -123.63 -68.78
CA VAL A 104 22.34 -123.68 -68.24
C VAL A 104 22.34 -124.27 -66.83
N LEU A 105 23.12 -125.32 -66.55
CA LEU A 105 23.28 -125.86 -65.19
C LEU A 105 24.00 -124.89 -64.25
N ALA A 106 24.93 -124.06 -64.74
CA ALA A 106 25.57 -123.01 -63.95
C ALA A 106 24.60 -121.87 -63.63
N GLU A 107 23.82 -121.41 -64.61
CA GLU A 107 22.76 -120.40 -64.43
C GLU A 107 21.62 -120.93 -63.56
N LEU A 108 21.22 -122.21 -63.72
CA LEU A 108 20.24 -122.86 -62.86
C LEU A 108 20.77 -123.12 -61.45
N ARG A 109 22.09 -123.32 -61.28
CA ARG A 109 22.71 -123.38 -59.96
C ARG A 109 22.72 -122.03 -59.27
N ILE A 110 22.95 -120.94 -60.00
CA ILE A 110 22.89 -119.57 -59.46
C ILE A 110 21.43 -119.17 -59.18
N ALA A 111 20.51 -119.42 -60.11
CA ALA A 111 19.09 -119.13 -59.97
C ALA A 111 18.39 -120.05 -58.94
N GLY A 112 18.93 -121.24 -58.74
CA GLY A 112 18.49 -122.22 -57.74
C GLY A 112 19.32 -122.21 -56.46
N ASP A 113 20.27 -121.28 -56.31
CA ASP A 113 21.05 -121.10 -55.09
C ASP A 113 20.20 -120.35 -54.06
N PRO A 114 19.68 -121.04 -53.03
CA PRO A 114 18.87 -120.39 -52.01
C PRO A 114 19.67 -119.37 -51.21
N ASP A 115 21.00 -119.50 -51.11
CA ASP A 115 21.85 -118.61 -50.31
C ASP A 115 22.11 -117.28 -51.04
N ALA A 116 22.34 -117.32 -52.36
CA ALA A 116 22.45 -116.11 -53.18
C ALA A 116 21.13 -115.31 -53.20
N ALA A 117 19.99 -116.00 -53.37
CA ALA A 117 18.67 -115.38 -53.30
C ALA A 117 18.38 -114.80 -51.90
N ALA A 118 18.77 -115.50 -50.83
CA ALA A 118 18.64 -115.00 -49.46
C ALA A 118 19.52 -113.76 -49.20
N ALA A 119 20.73 -113.70 -49.77
CA ALA A 119 21.61 -112.55 -49.67
C ALA A 119 21.04 -111.31 -50.41
N GLU A 120 20.48 -111.48 -51.61
CA GLU A 120 19.82 -110.40 -52.34
C GLU A 120 18.57 -109.90 -51.61
N VAL A 121 17.74 -110.81 -51.11
CA VAL A 121 16.56 -110.47 -50.30
C VAL A 121 16.98 -109.75 -49.01
N SER A 122 18.05 -110.18 -48.36
CA SER A 122 18.60 -109.52 -47.17
C SER A 122 19.11 -108.11 -47.49
N ALA A 123 19.83 -107.93 -48.61
CA ALA A 123 20.32 -106.62 -49.06
C ALA A 123 19.16 -105.68 -49.46
N ALA A 124 18.12 -106.20 -50.12
CA ALA A 124 16.91 -105.47 -50.45
C ALA A 124 16.14 -105.06 -49.18
N HIS A 125 16.01 -105.95 -48.20
CA HIS A 125 15.44 -105.63 -46.90
C HIS A 125 16.25 -104.58 -46.14
N ALA A 126 17.58 -104.65 -46.17
CA ALA A 126 18.45 -103.65 -45.54
C ALA A 126 18.29 -102.27 -46.20
N THR A 127 18.27 -102.21 -47.52
CA THR A 127 18.04 -100.96 -48.28
C THR A 127 16.65 -100.39 -48.01
N ALA A 128 15.62 -101.25 -48.01
CA ALA A 128 14.26 -100.84 -47.69
C ALA A 128 14.16 -100.33 -46.24
N ALA A 129 14.82 -100.99 -45.28
CA ALA A 129 14.88 -100.55 -43.90
C ALA A 129 15.59 -99.19 -43.77
N GLU A 130 16.67 -98.94 -44.51
CA GLU A 130 17.36 -97.64 -44.53
C GLU A 130 16.49 -96.52 -45.14
N GLN A 131 15.79 -96.81 -46.23
CA GLN A 131 14.84 -95.87 -46.86
C GLN A 131 13.69 -95.53 -45.92
N VAL A 132 13.09 -96.54 -45.26
CA VAL A 132 12.05 -96.35 -44.25
C VAL A 132 12.58 -95.52 -43.08
N ALA A 133 13.76 -95.85 -42.55
CA ALA A 133 14.37 -95.09 -41.46
C ALA A 133 14.66 -93.64 -41.85
N THR A 134 15.06 -93.37 -43.09
CA THR A 134 15.29 -92.01 -43.60
C THR A 134 13.98 -91.24 -43.76
N ALA A 135 12.96 -91.85 -44.36
CA ALA A 135 11.64 -91.25 -44.50
C ALA A 135 11.00 -90.97 -43.13
N GLU A 136 11.17 -91.86 -42.14
CA GLU A 136 10.71 -91.66 -40.78
C GLU A 136 11.44 -90.51 -40.07
N ARG A 137 12.76 -90.38 -40.25
CA ARG A 137 13.53 -89.23 -39.75
C ARG A 137 13.07 -87.92 -40.38
N GLU A 138 12.88 -87.88 -41.69
CA GLU A 138 12.39 -86.70 -42.41
C GLU A 138 10.98 -86.32 -41.95
N ARG A 139 10.07 -87.30 -41.81
CA ARG A 139 8.73 -87.08 -41.26
C ARG A 139 8.80 -86.52 -39.84
N ALA A 140 9.63 -87.10 -38.96
CA ALA A 140 9.80 -86.62 -37.60
C ALA A 140 10.35 -85.18 -37.54
N HIS A 141 11.32 -84.84 -38.41
CA HIS A 141 11.83 -83.48 -38.53
C HIS A 141 10.78 -82.51 -39.05
N ALA A 142 10.01 -82.89 -40.08
CA ALA A 142 8.92 -82.07 -40.62
C ALA A 142 7.82 -81.83 -39.57
N GLU A 143 7.42 -82.87 -38.83
CA GLU A 143 6.47 -82.75 -37.72
C GLU A 143 7.02 -81.84 -36.61
N GLN A 144 8.29 -81.99 -36.24
CA GLN A 144 8.91 -81.13 -35.24
C GLN A 144 8.95 -79.66 -35.68
N ASN A 145 9.32 -79.40 -36.94
CA ASN A 145 9.36 -78.05 -37.50
C ASN A 145 7.95 -77.44 -37.59
N ALA A 146 6.95 -78.22 -38.01
CA ALA A 146 5.55 -77.78 -38.04
C ALA A 146 5.06 -77.42 -36.63
N ARG A 147 5.34 -78.27 -35.62
CA ARG A 147 4.99 -77.97 -34.22
C ARG A 147 5.67 -76.69 -33.71
N ARG A 148 6.96 -76.50 -34.01
CA ARG A 148 7.68 -75.27 -33.65
C ARG A 148 7.10 -74.03 -34.32
N ALA A 149 6.72 -74.12 -35.59
CA ALA A 149 6.10 -73.02 -36.33
C ALA A 149 4.73 -72.65 -35.74
N VAL A 150 3.90 -73.62 -35.37
CA VAL A 150 2.60 -73.39 -34.70
C VAL A 150 2.81 -72.67 -33.36
N VAL A 151 3.71 -73.19 -32.51
CA VAL A 151 4.01 -72.55 -31.21
C VAL A 151 4.56 -71.13 -31.37
N ALA A 152 5.41 -70.90 -32.38
CA ALA A 152 5.93 -69.56 -32.67
C ALA A 152 4.82 -68.59 -33.11
N ALA A 153 3.92 -69.03 -33.99
CA ALA A 153 2.78 -68.23 -34.44
C ALA A 153 1.78 -67.94 -33.31
N GLU A 154 1.54 -68.90 -32.40
CA GLU A 154 0.71 -68.69 -31.21
C GLU A 154 1.34 -67.67 -30.26
N ARG A 155 2.66 -67.73 -30.04
CA ARG A 155 3.39 -66.74 -29.22
C ARG A 155 3.32 -65.35 -29.83
N GLU A 156 3.55 -65.22 -31.13
CA GLU A 156 3.48 -63.93 -31.82
C GLU A 156 2.06 -63.33 -31.75
N ARG A 157 1.02 -64.15 -31.89
CA ARG A 157 -0.38 -63.71 -31.69
C ARG A 157 -0.61 -63.23 -30.27
N ALA A 158 -0.16 -63.99 -29.27
CA ALA A 158 -0.31 -63.60 -27.87
C ALA A 158 0.46 -62.30 -27.54
N GLU A 159 1.66 -62.11 -28.09
CA GLU A 159 2.44 -60.87 -27.94
C GLU A 159 1.74 -59.67 -28.59
N ARG A 160 1.14 -59.85 -29.77
CA ARG A 160 0.34 -58.81 -30.44
C ARG A 160 -0.90 -58.45 -29.65
N GLU A 161 -1.66 -59.43 -29.19
CA GLU A 161 -2.85 -59.21 -28.35
C GLU A 161 -2.50 -58.49 -27.04
N GLN A 162 -1.37 -58.83 -26.41
CA GLN A 162 -0.87 -58.13 -25.23
C GLN A 162 -0.45 -56.69 -25.55
N ALA A 163 0.23 -56.46 -26.68
CA ALA A 163 0.63 -55.12 -27.12
C ALA A 163 -0.59 -54.23 -27.43
N ASP A 164 -1.60 -54.77 -28.11
CA ASP A 164 -2.85 -54.07 -28.42
C ASP A 164 -3.61 -53.74 -27.14
N ALA A 165 -3.75 -54.69 -26.20
CA ALA A 165 -4.38 -54.44 -24.90
C ALA A 165 -3.64 -53.39 -24.08
N ALA A 166 -2.30 -53.39 -24.10
CA ALA A 166 -1.49 -52.38 -23.43
C ALA A 166 -1.64 -50.99 -24.09
N ALA A 167 -1.73 -50.92 -25.42
CA ALA A 167 -1.96 -49.68 -26.15
C ALA A 167 -3.35 -49.10 -25.84
N GLU A 168 -4.40 -49.92 -25.81
CA GLU A 168 -5.74 -49.50 -25.43
C GLU A 168 -5.80 -48.99 -23.98
N ASP A 169 -5.13 -49.67 -23.04
CA ASP A 169 -5.06 -49.22 -21.65
C ASP A 169 -4.30 -47.88 -21.52
N ALA A 170 -3.22 -47.70 -22.28
CA ALA A 170 -2.49 -46.43 -22.33
C ALA A 170 -3.37 -45.30 -22.90
N LEU A 171 -4.14 -45.56 -23.96
CA LEU A 171 -5.07 -44.60 -24.54
C LEU A 171 -6.17 -44.21 -23.55
N ARG A 172 -6.78 -45.18 -22.85
CA ARG A 172 -7.78 -44.91 -21.80
C ARG A 172 -7.20 -44.03 -20.70
N ARG A 173 -6.00 -44.35 -20.20
CA ARG A 173 -5.33 -43.54 -19.16
C ARG A 173 -5.00 -42.12 -19.63
N ALA A 174 -4.65 -41.95 -20.90
CA ALA A 174 -4.39 -40.63 -21.49
C ALA A 174 -5.69 -39.81 -21.55
N GLN A 175 -6.79 -40.41 -22.02
CA GLN A 175 -8.11 -39.77 -22.05
C GLN A 175 -8.59 -39.38 -20.65
N ASP A 176 -8.48 -40.28 -19.66
CA ASP A 176 -8.83 -39.99 -18.27
C ASP A 176 -7.94 -38.89 -17.65
N ALA A 177 -6.69 -38.77 -18.10
CA ALA A 177 -5.80 -37.70 -17.66
C ALA A 177 -6.16 -36.35 -18.30
N GLU A 178 -6.51 -36.34 -19.58
CA GLU A 178 -6.98 -35.16 -20.30
C GLU A 178 -8.30 -34.64 -19.72
N GLU A 179 -9.26 -35.52 -19.43
CA GLU A 179 -10.53 -35.13 -18.83
C GLU A 179 -10.32 -34.52 -17.43
N ARG A 180 -9.50 -35.16 -16.58
CA ARG A 180 -9.17 -34.61 -15.26
C ARG A 180 -8.42 -33.29 -15.35
N ALA A 181 -7.54 -33.12 -16.33
CA ALA A 181 -6.84 -31.86 -16.55
C ALA A 181 -7.81 -30.76 -17.01
N GLY A 182 -8.77 -31.09 -17.89
CA GLY A 182 -9.84 -30.17 -18.30
C GLY A 182 -10.71 -29.74 -17.13
N GLN A 183 -11.19 -30.69 -16.32
CA GLN A 183 -11.98 -30.40 -15.12
C GLN A 183 -11.21 -29.53 -14.11
N ALA A 184 -9.91 -29.80 -13.90
CA ALA A 184 -9.08 -28.99 -13.02
C ALA A 184 -8.86 -27.57 -13.56
N ALA A 185 -8.73 -27.41 -14.88
CA ALA A 185 -8.62 -26.10 -15.51
C ALA A 185 -9.92 -25.29 -15.37
N GLU A 186 -11.08 -25.91 -15.61
CA GLU A 186 -12.39 -25.28 -15.42
C GLU A 186 -12.63 -24.87 -13.96
N GLN A 187 -12.24 -25.71 -13.00
CA GLN A 187 -12.31 -25.38 -11.57
C GLN A 187 -11.43 -24.19 -11.22
N LEU A 188 -10.18 -24.16 -11.71
CA LEU A 188 -9.27 -23.04 -11.48
C LEU A 188 -9.80 -21.74 -12.09
N ASP A 189 -10.39 -21.78 -13.29
CA ASP A 189 -10.97 -20.59 -13.91
C ASP A 189 -12.21 -20.10 -13.14
N ALA A 190 -13.08 -21.01 -12.69
CA ALA A 190 -14.21 -20.67 -11.83
C ALA A 190 -13.76 -20.05 -10.49
N GLU A 191 -12.74 -20.62 -9.84
CA GLU A 191 -12.15 -20.06 -8.62
C GLU A 191 -11.55 -18.67 -8.86
N ARG A 192 -10.90 -18.45 -10.01
CA ARG A 192 -10.34 -17.14 -10.39
C ARG A 192 -11.42 -16.10 -10.65
N GLU A 193 -12.52 -16.48 -11.29
CA GLU A 193 -13.67 -15.60 -11.48
C GLU A 193 -14.32 -15.24 -10.15
N GLN A 194 -14.52 -16.22 -9.26
CA GLN A 194 -15.05 -15.98 -7.92
C GLN A 194 -14.14 -15.04 -7.12
N MET A 195 -12.82 -15.28 -7.09
CA MET A 195 -11.87 -14.42 -6.41
C MET A 195 -11.88 -12.99 -6.96
N ARG A 196 -12.04 -12.81 -8.28
CA ARG A 196 -12.16 -11.48 -8.90
C ARG A 196 -13.45 -10.79 -8.44
N ALA A 197 -14.57 -11.49 -8.46
CA ALA A 197 -15.85 -10.97 -7.98
C ALA A 197 -15.78 -10.57 -6.49
N ASP A 198 -15.16 -11.40 -5.65
CA ASP A 198 -14.98 -11.12 -4.22
C ASP A 198 -14.10 -9.87 -4.00
N VAL A 199 -13.03 -9.72 -4.79
CA VAL A 199 -12.15 -8.53 -4.73
C VAL A 199 -12.89 -7.27 -5.17
N ASP A 200 -13.67 -7.34 -6.24
CA ASP A 200 -14.44 -6.19 -6.73
C ASP A 200 -15.54 -5.80 -5.74
N GLN A 201 -16.25 -6.77 -5.17
CA GLN A 201 -17.22 -6.54 -4.08
C GLN A 201 -16.55 -5.90 -2.86
N ALA A 202 -15.40 -6.41 -2.43
CA ALA A 202 -14.66 -5.85 -1.31
C ALA A 202 -14.20 -4.40 -1.58
N ARG A 203 -13.80 -4.09 -2.81
CA ARG A 203 -13.46 -2.72 -3.23
C ARG A 203 -14.66 -1.78 -3.22
N GLU A 204 -15.81 -2.22 -3.72
CA GLU A 204 -17.05 -1.44 -3.68
C GLU A 204 -17.49 -1.14 -2.24
N GLN A 205 -17.46 -2.16 -1.37
CA GLN A 205 -17.77 -2.01 0.06
C GLN A 205 -16.80 -1.05 0.76
N ALA A 206 -15.49 -1.17 0.49
CA ALA A 206 -14.50 -0.26 1.05
C ALA A 206 -14.69 1.18 0.54
N ALA A 207 -14.99 1.37 -0.75
CA ALA A 207 -15.27 2.70 -1.31
C ALA A 207 -16.52 3.34 -0.70
N GLU A 208 -17.56 2.54 -0.42
CA GLU A 208 -18.76 3.01 0.26
C GLU A 208 -18.49 3.40 1.72
N GLN A 209 -17.74 2.58 2.46
CA GLN A 209 -17.33 2.89 3.84
C GLN A 209 -16.52 4.20 3.91
N VAL A 210 -15.60 4.42 2.96
CA VAL A 210 -14.84 5.67 2.88
C VAL A 210 -15.77 6.86 2.65
N ARG A 211 -16.70 6.78 1.68
CA ARG A 211 -17.68 7.85 1.44
C ARG A 211 -18.55 8.14 2.66
N GLN A 212 -18.99 7.11 3.37
CA GLN A 212 -19.79 7.28 4.60
C GLN A 212 -18.97 7.98 5.69
N ALA A 213 -17.74 7.54 5.93
CA ALA A 213 -16.86 8.16 6.91
C ALA A 213 -16.52 9.62 6.56
N GLU A 214 -16.35 9.95 5.28
CA GLU A 214 -16.14 11.32 4.81
C GLU A 214 -17.38 12.20 5.06
N ASN A 215 -18.58 11.71 4.74
CA ASN A 215 -19.83 12.42 5.00
C ASN A 215 -20.06 12.66 6.50
N GLU A 216 -19.81 11.65 7.34
CA GLU A 216 -19.91 11.77 8.80
C GLU A 216 -18.91 12.76 9.38
N ARG A 217 -17.66 12.73 8.89
CA ARG A 217 -16.63 13.71 9.26
C ARG A 217 -17.06 15.11 8.89
N ASP A 218 -17.53 15.32 7.66
CA ASP A 218 -17.90 16.64 7.17
C ASP A 218 -19.12 17.20 7.92
N ALA A 219 -20.10 16.34 8.23
CA ALA A 219 -21.23 16.70 9.08
C ALA A 219 -20.79 17.07 10.51
N THR A 220 -19.86 16.31 11.10
CA THR A 220 -19.32 16.60 12.44
C THR A 220 -18.56 17.93 12.46
N VAL A 221 -17.75 18.20 11.44
CA VAL A 221 -17.00 19.46 11.31
C VAL A 221 -17.95 20.64 11.12
N ALA A 222 -18.99 20.50 10.29
CA ALA A 222 -20.01 21.53 10.10
C ALA A 222 -20.74 21.84 11.42
N GLN A 223 -21.18 20.80 12.14
CA GLN A 223 -21.85 20.95 13.44
C GLN A 223 -20.94 21.61 14.48
N ALA A 224 -19.68 21.19 14.57
CA ALA A 224 -18.71 21.81 15.47
C ALA A 224 -18.45 23.29 15.11
N GLY A 225 -18.42 23.61 13.81
CA GLY A 225 -18.32 24.98 13.31
C GLY A 225 -19.51 25.86 13.70
N GLU A 226 -20.74 25.34 13.55
CA GLU A 226 -21.96 26.03 13.97
C GLU A 226 -21.99 26.28 15.48
N GLN A 227 -21.67 25.26 16.28
CA GLN A 227 -21.61 25.38 17.74
C GLN A 227 -20.54 26.38 18.19
N ALA A 228 -19.37 26.36 17.56
CA ALA A 228 -18.31 27.32 17.85
C ALA A 228 -18.74 28.76 17.49
N ALA A 229 -19.40 28.95 16.35
CA ALA A 229 -19.94 30.26 15.96
C ALA A 229 -20.99 30.77 16.95
N GLU A 230 -21.93 29.91 17.37
CA GLU A 230 -22.94 30.26 18.38
C GLU A 230 -22.29 30.63 19.72
N GLN A 231 -21.31 29.85 20.18
CA GLN A 231 -20.60 30.12 21.43
C GLN A 231 -19.81 31.44 21.37
N ILE A 232 -19.19 31.75 20.23
CA ILE A 232 -18.50 33.03 20.01
C ILE A 232 -19.49 34.19 20.08
N GLU A 233 -20.63 34.11 19.41
CA GLU A 233 -21.65 35.17 19.43
C GLU A 233 -22.25 35.34 20.83
N ARG A 234 -22.53 34.25 21.55
CA ARG A 234 -22.98 34.30 22.95
C ARG A 234 -21.97 34.99 23.84
N THR A 235 -20.69 34.59 23.74
CA THR A 235 -19.60 35.18 24.54
C THR A 235 -19.41 36.66 24.21
N ARG A 236 -19.53 37.06 22.93
CA ARG A 236 -19.48 38.47 22.51
C ARG A 236 -20.64 39.27 23.06
N ALA A 237 -21.86 38.73 23.04
CA ALA A 237 -23.05 39.38 23.58
C ALA A 237 -22.93 39.59 25.10
N GLU A 238 -22.47 38.57 25.84
CA GLU A 238 -22.21 38.64 27.27
C GLU A 238 -21.12 39.67 27.60
N ALA A 239 -19.99 39.66 26.87
CA ALA A 239 -18.92 40.63 27.05
C ALA A 239 -19.39 42.07 26.76
N ALA A 240 -20.17 42.27 25.70
CA ALA A 240 -20.74 43.58 25.37
C ALA A 240 -21.69 44.08 26.46
N GLU A 241 -22.49 43.19 27.06
CA GLU A 241 -23.37 43.53 28.19
C GLU A 241 -22.56 43.87 29.45
N GLN A 242 -21.54 43.09 29.79
CA GLN A 242 -20.64 43.40 30.91
C GLN A 242 -19.96 44.77 30.74
N VAL A 243 -19.51 45.11 29.52
CA VAL A 243 -18.93 46.42 29.21
C VAL A 243 -19.97 47.53 29.41
N ARG A 244 -21.21 47.36 28.92
CA ARG A 244 -22.29 48.34 29.14
C ARG A 244 -22.58 48.55 30.62
N GLN A 245 -22.67 47.47 31.39
CA GLN A 245 -22.92 47.53 32.84
C GLN A 245 -21.78 48.24 33.58
N ALA A 246 -20.52 47.90 33.26
CA ALA A 246 -19.36 48.56 33.85
C ALA A 246 -19.29 50.05 33.49
N GLN A 247 -19.64 50.41 32.25
CA GLN A 247 -19.73 51.81 31.82
C GLN A 247 -20.84 52.56 32.57
N ALA A 248 -22.02 51.97 32.72
CA ALA A 248 -23.13 52.57 33.47
C ALA A 248 -22.76 52.80 34.94
N GLN A 249 -22.16 51.79 35.59
CA GLN A 249 -21.67 51.89 36.98
C GLN A 249 -20.60 52.98 37.13
N ARG A 250 -19.66 53.06 36.19
CA ARG A 250 -18.64 54.12 36.17
C ARG A 250 -19.28 55.49 36.03
N ASP A 251 -20.21 55.66 35.10
CA ASP A 251 -20.84 56.95 34.83
C ASP A 251 -21.72 57.40 36.01
N GLU A 252 -22.40 56.46 36.68
CA GLU A 252 -23.12 56.71 37.94
C GLU A 252 -22.16 57.13 39.06
N ALA A 253 -21.06 56.39 39.27
CA ALA A 253 -20.05 56.75 40.27
C ALA A 253 -19.43 58.13 40.00
N LEU A 254 -19.19 58.49 38.74
CA LEU A 254 -18.71 59.81 38.36
C LEU A 254 -19.76 60.90 38.62
N ALA A 255 -21.04 60.63 38.38
CA ALA A 255 -22.12 61.56 38.70
C ALA A 255 -22.23 61.80 40.21
N GLN A 256 -22.23 60.73 41.01
CA GLN A 256 -22.23 60.81 42.48
C GLN A 256 -21.02 61.57 43.02
N ALA A 257 -19.82 61.30 42.48
CA ALA A 257 -18.60 62.02 42.88
C ALA A 257 -18.65 63.52 42.53
N ARG A 258 -19.23 63.88 41.39
CA ARG A 258 -19.45 65.28 41.00
C ARG A 258 -20.44 65.98 41.93
N GLU A 259 -21.55 65.35 42.24
CA GLU A 259 -22.56 65.88 43.17
C GLU A 259 -21.96 66.08 44.57
N ALA A 260 -21.25 65.07 45.10
CA ALA A 260 -20.55 65.18 46.38
C ALA A 260 -19.51 66.31 46.38
N SER A 261 -18.76 66.47 45.29
CA SER A 261 -17.79 67.58 45.15
C SER A 261 -18.47 68.95 45.10
N GLN A 262 -19.60 69.07 44.39
CA GLN A 262 -20.38 70.31 44.35
C GLN A 262 -20.98 70.65 45.72
N ALA A 263 -21.57 69.67 46.41
CA ALA A 263 -22.08 69.85 47.77
C ALA A 263 -20.97 70.28 48.74
N ALA A 264 -19.80 69.63 48.69
CA ALA A 264 -18.66 70.01 49.52
C ALA A 264 -18.15 71.43 49.23
N ARG A 265 -18.18 71.88 47.96
CA ARG A 265 -17.83 73.27 47.59
C ARG A 265 -18.83 74.27 48.17
N VAL A 266 -20.13 74.01 48.01
CA VAL A 266 -21.19 74.87 48.56
C VAL A 266 -21.08 74.96 50.08
N GLU A 267 -20.86 73.86 50.77
CA GLU A 267 -20.65 73.85 52.23
C GLU A 267 -19.38 74.61 52.63
N THR A 268 -18.29 74.46 51.86
CA THR A 268 -17.05 75.23 52.10
C THR A 268 -17.27 76.74 51.89
N GLU A 269 -18.02 77.14 50.86
CA GLU A 269 -18.36 78.54 50.60
C GLU A 269 -19.26 79.11 51.69
N ARG A 270 -20.28 78.36 52.14
CA ARG A 270 -21.12 78.72 53.29
C ARG A 270 -20.31 78.89 54.56
N ALA A 271 -19.42 77.95 54.86
CA ALA A 271 -18.54 78.03 56.02
C ALA A 271 -17.62 79.25 55.95
N ARG A 272 -17.08 79.59 54.77
CA ARG A 272 -16.30 80.82 54.56
C ARG A 272 -17.14 82.07 54.77
N ALA A 273 -18.36 82.12 54.24
CA ALA A 273 -19.26 83.25 54.42
C ALA A 273 -19.60 83.49 55.90
N LEU A 274 -19.92 82.42 56.65
CA LEU A 274 -20.16 82.48 58.10
C LEU A 274 -18.91 82.96 58.87
N VAL A 275 -17.72 82.52 58.48
CA VAL A 275 -16.46 83.00 59.09
C VAL A 275 -16.22 84.48 58.80
N GLU A 276 -16.46 84.94 57.57
CA GLU A 276 -16.33 86.36 57.22
C GLU A 276 -17.38 87.23 57.91
N GLU A 277 -18.63 86.77 58.02
CA GLU A 277 -19.69 87.42 58.80
C GLU A 277 -19.29 87.53 60.28
N ALA A 278 -18.87 86.43 60.91
CA ALA A 278 -18.40 86.44 62.29
C ALA A 278 -17.18 87.36 62.49
N ARG A 279 -16.25 87.41 61.52
CA ARG A 279 -15.12 88.38 61.54
C ARG A 279 -15.61 89.82 61.47
N GLY A 280 -16.60 90.10 60.62
CA GLY A 280 -17.27 91.39 60.50
C GLY A 280 -17.97 91.81 61.79
N GLU A 281 -18.73 90.91 62.41
CA GLU A 281 -19.39 91.14 63.70
C GLU A 281 -18.37 91.41 64.82
N ILE A 282 -17.30 90.61 64.90
CA ILE A 282 -16.21 90.82 65.86
C ILE A 282 -15.53 92.17 65.62
N ALA A 283 -15.29 92.56 64.36
CA ALA A 283 -14.69 93.86 64.03
C ALA A 283 -15.61 95.02 64.43
N ALA A 284 -16.91 94.93 64.13
CA ALA A 284 -17.90 95.94 64.51
C ALA A 284 -18.09 96.04 66.03
N GLU A 285 -18.05 94.92 66.75
CA GLU A 285 -18.08 94.91 68.22
C GLU A 285 -16.81 95.55 68.79
N ARG A 286 -15.63 95.26 68.22
CA ARG A 286 -14.37 95.91 68.61
C ARG A 286 -14.39 97.41 68.37
N GLU A 287 -14.94 97.86 67.24
CA GLU A 287 -15.09 99.30 66.93
C GLU A 287 -16.08 99.98 67.90
N ARG A 288 -17.23 99.36 68.16
CA ARG A 288 -18.19 99.84 69.18
C ARG A 288 -17.57 99.91 70.56
N ALA A 289 -16.85 98.86 70.98
CA ALA A 289 -16.14 98.84 72.25
C ALA A 289 -15.04 99.93 72.31
N ALA A 290 -14.28 100.13 71.23
CA ALA A 290 -13.29 101.21 71.14
C ALA A 290 -13.94 102.60 71.24
N GLY A 291 -15.06 102.81 70.54
CA GLY A 291 -15.85 104.04 70.63
C GLY A 291 -16.42 104.29 72.03
N GLN A 292 -16.94 103.26 72.69
CA GLN A 292 -17.39 103.33 74.09
C GLN A 292 -16.24 103.69 75.03
N VAL A 293 -15.06 103.09 74.85
CA VAL A 293 -13.87 103.41 75.65
C VAL A 293 -13.44 104.87 75.44
N GLU A 294 -13.47 105.37 74.20
CA GLU A 294 -13.12 106.75 73.89
C GLU A 294 -14.16 107.75 74.43
N GLN A 295 -15.44 107.41 74.36
CA GLN A 295 -16.50 108.20 74.98
C GLN A 295 -16.34 108.24 76.50
N ILE A 296 -16.09 107.10 77.16
CA ILE A 296 -15.82 107.04 78.60
C ILE A 296 -14.59 107.90 78.96
N ARG A 297 -13.53 107.90 78.13
CA ARG A 297 -12.37 108.78 78.34
C ARG A 297 -12.74 110.25 78.23
N THR A 298 -13.49 110.63 77.19
CA THR A 298 -13.96 112.00 76.98
C THR A 298 -14.86 112.46 78.13
N ASP A 299 -15.82 111.62 78.54
CA ASP A 299 -16.70 111.89 79.68
C ASP A 299 -15.90 112.00 80.97
N ALA A 300 -14.90 111.15 81.18
CA ALA A 300 -14.00 111.22 82.33
C ALA A 300 -13.11 112.47 82.33
N GLU A 301 -12.68 112.96 81.16
CA GLU A 301 -11.95 114.22 81.01
C GLU A 301 -12.86 115.43 81.27
N GLN A 302 -14.09 115.42 80.72
CA GLN A 302 -15.08 116.45 80.97
C GLN A 302 -15.51 116.50 82.45
N ALA A 303 -15.71 115.33 83.07
CA ALA A 303 -16.00 115.22 84.50
C ALA A 303 -14.83 115.78 85.33
N ARG A 304 -13.58 115.45 84.97
CA ARG A 304 -12.39 116.05 85.60
C ARG A 304 -12.34 117.57 85.45
N ALA A 305 -12.55 118.10 84.24
CA ALA A 305 -12.59 119.53 84.00
C ALA A 305 -13.77 120.22 84.73
N ALA A 306 -14.93 119.56 84.86
CA ALA A 306 -16.06 120.04 85.63
C ALA A 306 -15.76 120.08 87.14
N ILE A 307 -15.10 119.03 87.67
CA ILE A 307 -14.61 118.99 89.05
C ILE A 307 -13.59 120.11 89.29
N GLU A 308 -12.64 120.31 88.38
CA GLU A 308 -11.66 121.41 88.49
C GLU A 308 -12.33 122.79 88.46
N ARG A 309 -13.30 123.02 87.55
CA ARG A 309 -14.09 124.26 87.53
C ARG A 309 -14.88 124.46 88.82
N ALA A 310 -15.55 123.43 89.31
CA ALA A 310 -16.29 123.50 90.57
C ALA A 310 -15.35 123.83 91.75
N HIS A 311 -14.15 123.23 91.80
CA HIS A 311 -13.14 123.58 92.80
C HIS A 311 -12.64 125.03 92.65
N ALA A 312 -12.45 125.53 91.43
CA ALA A 312 -12.05 126.91 91.18
C ALA A 312 -13.14 127.91 91.62
N GLU A 313 -14.40 127.65 91.27
CA GLU A 313 -15.57 128.43 91.68
C GLU A 313 -15.74 128.40 93.21
N GLN A 314 -15.57 127.23 93.83
CA GLN A 314 -15.64 127.09 95.28
C GLN A 314 -14.51 127.86 95.98
N ALA A 315 -13.29 127.84 95.42
CA ALA A 315 -12.16 128.62 95.92
C ALA A 315 -12.36 130.14 95.72
N GLU A 316 -13.01 130.56 94.64
CA GLU A 316 -13.36 131.97 94.42
C GLU A 316 -14.49 132.44 95.33
N ALA A 317 -15.53 131.62 95.52
CA ALA A 317 -16.58 131.87 96.50
C ALA A 317 -16.05 131.96 97.93
N ALA A 318 -15.10 131.07 98.30
CA ALA A 318 -14.39 131.13 99.58
C ALA A 318 -13.56 132.42 99.73
N ARG A 319 -12.89 132.88 98.66
CA ARG A 319 -12.17 134.16 98.66
C ARG A 319 -13.11 135.36 98.79
N ARG A 320 -14.26 135.36 98.11
CA ARG A 320 -15.27 136.43 98.22
C ARG A 320 -15.89 136.48 99.61
N THR A 321 -16.20 135.33 100.22
CA THR A 321 -16.70 135.29 101.60
C THR A 321 -15.64 135.74 102.60
N ALA A 322 -14.38 135.33 102.44
CA ALA A 322 -13.28 135.83 103.28
C ALA A 322 -13.08 137.35 103.14
N ALA A 323 -13.17 137.91 101.94
CA ALA A 323 -13.09 139.35 101.70
C ALA A 323 -14.27 140.11 102.34
N ALA A 324 -15.49 139.61 102.19
CA ALA A 324 -16.69 140.20 102.80
C ALA A 324 -16.62 140.19 104.35
N LEU A 325 -16.09 139.13 104.95
CA LEU A 325 -15.87 139.06 106.40
C LEU A 325 -14.79 140.05 106.86
N ALA A 326 -13.70 140.22 106.10
CA ALA A 326 -12.66 141.19 106.40
C ALA A 326 -13.15 142.65 106.27
N GLU A 327 -14.05 142.92 105.32
CA GLU A 327 -14.67 144.23 105.14
C GLU A 327 -15.71 144.54 106.22
N ALA A 328 -16.50 143.54 106.62
CA ALA A 328 -17.40 143.64 107.77
C ALA A 328 -16.66 143.88 109.10
N ALA A 329 -15.49 143.25 109.28
CA ALA A 329 -14.63 143.48 110.45
C ALA A 329 -14.12 144.93 110.50
N ARG A 330 -13.62 145.47 109.38
CA ARG A 330 -13.19 146.87 109.28
C ARG A 330 -14.34 147.86 109.50
N ALA A 331 -15.54 147.56 109.01
CA ALA A 331 -16.73 148.37 109.24
C ALA A 331 -17.19 148.35 110.71
N GLN A 332 -17.00 147.25 111.43
CA GLN A 332 -17.22 147.15 112.87
C GLN A 332 -16.22 148.03 113.64
N GLU A 333 -14.94 147.98 113.27
CA GLU A 333 -13.87 148.77 113.89
C GLU A 333 -14.11 150.27 113.71
N HIS A 334 -14.45 150.72 112.49
CA HIS A 334 -14.82 152.12 112.24
C HIS A 334 -16.08 152.58 112.97
N ARG A 335 -17.07 151.70 113.18
CA ARG A 335 -18.26 152.03 114.00
C ARG A 335 -17.91 152.17 115.48
N ALA A 336 -16.97 151.36 115.98
CA ALA A 336 -16.48 151.48 117.35
C ALA A 336 -15.71 152.80 117.55
N GLU A 337 -14.84 153.16 116.61
CA GLU A 337 -14.12 154.45 116.61
C GLU A 337 -15.07 155.66 116.53
N ALA A 338 -16.10 155.58 115.67
CA ALA A 338 -17.12 156.63 115.56
C ALA A 338 -17.97 156.77 116.84
N ALA A 339 -18.24 155.65 117.53
CA ALA A 339 -18.96 155.68 118.81
C ALA A 339 -18.12 156.33 119.93
N ASP A 340 -16.81 156.07 119.98
CA ASP A 340 -15.92 156.72 120.95
C ASP A 340 -15.69 158.21 120.63
N ALA A 341 -15.65 158.60 119.36
CA ALA A 341 -15.62 159.99 118.93
C ALA A 341 -16.92 160.75 119.29
N ALA A 342 -18.08 160.09 119.15
CA ALA A 342 -19.37 160.66 119.56
C ALA A 342 -19.46 160.82 121.09
N ARG A 343 -18.95 159.83 121.85
CA ARG A 343 -18.96 159.85 123.32
C ARG A 343 -18.07 160.97 123.88
N SER A 344 -16.87 161.15 123.32
CA SER A 344 -15.95 162.23 123.70
C SER A 344 -16.43 163.64 123.29
N THR A 345 -17.34 163.73 122.31
CA THR A 345 -17.99 164.99 121.92
C THR A 345 -19.12 165.33 122.89
N LEU A 346 -19.96 164.37 123.24
CA LEU A 346 -21.03 164.53 124.24
C LEU A 346 -20.49 164.82 125.65
N GLU A 347 -19.35 164.24 126.03
CA GLU A 347 -18.67 164.56 127.30
C GLU A 347 -18.17 166.01 127.35
N ARG A 348 -17.68 166.55 126.22
CA ARG A 348 -17.29 167.96 126.11
C ARG A 348 -18.50 168.89 126.23
N GLU A 349 -19.61 168.59 125.55
CA GLU A 349 -20.85 169.37 125.62
C GLU A 349 -21.45 169.37 127.05
N LEU A 350 -21.37 168.24 127.76
CA LEU A 350 -21.83 168.15 129.17
C LEU A 350 -20.99 169.00 130.13
N ILE A 351 -19.68 169.13 129.87
CA ILE A 351 -18.80 170.01 130.65
C ILE A 351 -19.13 171.48 130.37
N GLU A 352 -19.41 171.82 129.11
CA GLU A 352 -19.72 173.18 128.66
C GLU A 352 -21.08 173.66 129.21
N VAL A 353 -22.11 172.81 129.17
CA VAL A 353 -23.44 173.10 129.74
C VAL A 353 -23.39 173.20 131.27
N ARG A 354 -22.56 172.40 131.95
CA ARG A 354 -22.34 172.53 133.40
C ARG A 354 -21.63 173.84 133.76
N ALA A 355 -20.71 174.31 132.91
CA ALA A 355 -20.05 175.60 133.07
C ALA A 355 -21.02 176.78 132.85
N GLU A 356 -21.95 176.68 131.87
CA GLU A 356 -23.01 177.67 131.65
C GLU A 356 -24.02 177.73 132.80
N LEU A 357 -24.45 176.58 133.35
CA LEU A 357 -25.31 176.53 134.54
C LEU A 357 -24.64 177.13 135.79
N ALA A 358 -23.31 176.98 135.94
CA ALA A 358 -22.54 177.62 137.00
C ALA A 358 -22.44 179.15 136.80
N ARG A 359 -22.27 179.62 135.56
CA ARG A 359 -22.26 181.06 135.22
C ARG A 359 -23.62 181.71 135.48
N LEU A 360 -24.72 181.10 135.07
CA LEU A 360 -26.08 181.61 135.27
C LEU A 360 -26.49 181.65 136.75
N ARG A 361 -26.08 180.65 137.56
CA ARG A 361 -26.28 180.69 139.03
C ARG A 361 -25.44 181.77 139.73
N SER A 362 -24.28 182.12 139.19
CA SER A 362 -23.43 183.18 139.73
C SER A 362 -23.87 184.60 139.31
N GLY A 363 -24.65 184.72 138.23
CA GLY A 363 -25.32 185.96 137.81
C GLY A 363 -26.54 186.28 138.67
N ALA A 364 -27.37 185.27 138.98
CA ALA A 364 -28.55 185.39 139.86
C ALA A 364 -28.22 185.70 141.34
N LYS A 365 -26.95 185.63 141.75
CA LYS A 365 -26.48 185.97 143.11
C LYS A 365 -25.83 187.36 143.22
N ARG A 366 -25.51 188.01 142.10
CA ARG A 366 -24.81 189.32 142.07
C ARG A 366 -25.72 190.53 141.85
N SER A 367 -26.93 190.35 141.30
CA SER A 367 -27.94 191.41 141.23
C SER A 367 -28.80 191.54 142.51
N ARG A 368 -28.45 190.83 143.59
CA ARG A 368 -29.11 190.90 144.90
C ARG A 368 -28.28 191.60 145.98
N SER A 369 -27.12 192.19 145.65
CA SER A 369 -26.19 192.80 146.63
C SER A 369 -25.50 194.10 146.19
N THR A 370 -26.11 194.88 145.29
CA THR A 370 -25.65 196.25 144.97
C THR A 370 -26.82 197.22 145.01
N THR A 371 -26.72 198.14 145.98
CA THR A 371 -27.20 199.54 146.02
C THR A 371 -28.72 199.78 146.08
N GLU A 372 -29.36 200.21 147.18
CA GLU A 372 -28.90 200.72 148.50
C GLU A 372 -27.82 201.82 148.48
N GLU A 373 -27.84 202.64 147.44
CA GLU A 373 -27.59 204.08 147.51
C GLU A 373 -28.40 204.72 146.37
N GLU A 374 -29.46 205.43 146.78
CA GLU A 374 -30.61 206.01 146.05
C GLU A 374 -31.78 205.06 145.68
#